data_AF-A0A2M7ZZ29-F1
#
_entry.id   AF-A0A2M7ZZ29-F1
#
_cell.length_a   1.000
_cell.length_b   1.000
_cell.length_c   1.000
_cell.angle_alpha   90.00
_cell.angle_beta   90.00
_cell.angle_gamma   90.00
#
_symmetry.space_group_name_H-M   'P 1'
#
loop_
_entity.id
_entity.type
_entity.pdbx_description
1 polymer ?
#
loop_
_entity_poly.entity_id
_entity_poly.type
_entity_poly.pdbx_seq_one_letter_code
_entity_poly.pdbx_strand_id
1 'polypeptide(L)'
;MDKTSKLRGMLGNIFIWNKCRVDCFTQMLLALFIVRTINFSEIAVAMILRADVASRYKRLQRYFRIDYNVIAKFIFNLFVVI
;
A
#
# COMPACT_ATOMS: atom_id res chain seq x y z
N MET A 1 -13.68 22.22 6.85
CA MET A 1 -13.84 21.31 5.70
C MET A 1 -12.85 20.17 5.91
N ASP A 2 -13.35 19.00 6.31
CA ASP A 2 -12.54 17.91 6.85
C ASP A 2 -11.67 17.26 5.75
N LYS A 3 -10.36 17.11 5.98
CA LYS A 3 -9.42 16.56 4.97
C LYS A 3 -9.82 15.15 4.54
N THR A 4 -10.45 14.40 5.45
CA THR A 4 -11.04 13.09 5.22
C THR A 4 -12.14 13.10 4.17
N SER A 5 -12.97 14.14 4.13
CA SER A 5 -14.08 14.24 3.17
C SER A 5 -13.59 14.49 1.74
N LYS A 6 -12.45 15.15 1.57
CA LYS A 6 -11.79 15.34 0.26
C LYS A 6 -11.18 14.04 -0.25
N LEU A 7 -10.44 13.32 0.58
CA LEU A 7 -9.83 12.04 0.21
C LEU A 7 -10.91 11.03 -0.23
N ARG A 8 -11.99 10.92 0.54
CA ARG A 8 -13.14 10.09 0.19
C ARG A 8 -13.73 10.47 -1.17
N GLY A 9 -13.92 11.76 -1.42
CA GLY A 9 -14.48 12.24 -2.70
C GLY A 9 -13.59 11.89 -3.89
N MET A 10 -12.27 12.04 -3.74
CA MET A 10 -11.31 11.64 -4.78
C MET A 10 -11.34 10.12 -5.02
N LEU A 11 -11.35 9.32 -3.96
CA LEU A 11 -11.40 7.86 -4.06
C LEU A 11 -12.72 7.38 -4.69
N GLY A 12 -13.85 8.00 -4.38
CA GLY A 12 -15.14 7.68 -4.99
C GLY A 12 -15.23 8.04 -6.48
N ASN A 13 -14.43 9.01 -6.95
CA ASN A 13 -14.34 9.34 -8.37
C ASN A 13 -13.43 8.38 -9.15
N ILE A 14 -12.43 7.80 -8.48
CA ILE A 14 -11.47 6.86 -9.08
C ILE A 14 -12.06 5.44 -9.09
N PHE A 15 -12.71 5.04 -8.01
CA PHE A 15 -13.27 3.71 -7.84
C PHE A 15 -14.79 3.74 -7.99
N ILE A 16 -15.34 2.96 -8.91
CA ILE A 16 -16.79 2.76 -9.09
C ILE A 16 -17.32 1.82 -7.99
N TRP A 17 -17.07 2.17 -6.72
CA TRP A 17 -17.47 1.39 -5.56
C TRP A 17 -18.66 2.03 -4.85
N ASN A 18 -19.41 1.22 -4.09
CA ASN A 18 -20.46 1.75 -3.23
C ASN A 18 -19.87 2.61 -2.09
N LYS A 19 -20.71 3.52 -1.57
CA LYS A 19 -20.31 4.49 -0.55
C LYS A 19 -19.65 3.85 0.67
N CYS A 20 -20.20 2.75 1.17
CA CYS A 20 -19.66 2.05 2.34
C CYS A 20 -18.25 1.50 2.11
N ARG A 21 -17.96 0.97 0.90
CA ARG A 21 -16.62 0.49 0.54
C ARG A 21 -15.62 1.65 0.44
N VAL A 22 -16.01 2.77 -0.16
CA VAL A 22 -15.14 3.95 -0.27
C VAL A 22 -14.87 4.56 1.11
N ASP A 23 -15.89 4.66 1.97
CA ASP A 23 -15.75 5.11 3.36
C ASP A 23 -14.77 4.20 4.13
N CYS A 24 -14.97 2.88 4.07
CA CYS A 24 -14.10 1.89 4.72
C CYS A 24 -12.66 1.98 4.23
N PHE A 25 -12.45 2.03 2.91
CA PHE A 25 -11.12 2.13 2.31
C PHE A 25 -10.40 3.43 2.68
N THR A 26 -11.14 4.55 2.72
CA THR A 26 -10.60 5.84 3.17
C THR A 26 -10.10 5.75 4.61
N GLN A 27 -10.87 5.14 5.52
CA GLN A 27 -10.46 4.94 6.90
C GLN A 27 -9.26 4.00 7.02
N MET A 28 -9.20 2.92 6.23
CA MET A 28 -8.03 2.02 6.18
C MET A 28 -6.75 2.76 5.75
N LEU A 29 -6.82 3.59 4.71
CA LEU A 29 -5.67 4.38 4.26
C LEU A 29 -5.21 5.38 5.33
N LEU A 30 -6.15 6.07 5.98
CA LEU A 30 -5.84 6.97 7.08
C LEU A 30 -5.22 6.22 8.25
N ALA A 31 -5.74 5.05 8.61
CA ALA A 31 -5.16 4.19 9.63
C ALA A 31 -3.72 3.81 9.26
N LEU A 32 -3.45 3.38 8.02
CA LEU A 32 -2.09 3.07 7.56
C LEU A 32 -1.12 4.26 7.74
N PHE A 33 -1.58 5.50 7.46
CA PHE A 33 -0.77 6.70 7.67
C PHE A 33 -0.56 7.05 9.16
N ILE A 34 -1.59 6.83 9.99
CA ILE A 34 -1.53 7.08 11.44
C ILE A 34 -0.62 6.06 12.12
N VAL A 35 -0.86 4.78 11.88
CA VAL A 35 -0.17 3.68 12.57
C VAL A 35 1.23 3.45 11.98
N ARG A 36 1.54 3.97 10.78
CA ARG A 36 2.83 3.82 10.09
C ARG A 36 3.32 2.37 10.07
N THR A 37 2.39 1.43 9.93
CA THR A 37 2.55 0.01 10.25
C THR A 37 3.52 -0.75 9.36
N ILE A 38 4.08 -0.13 8.32
CA ILE A 38 5.11 -0.78 7.52
C ILE A 38 6.48 -0.48 8.15
N ASN A 39 6.73 -1.08 9.32
CA ASN A 39 8.05 -1.05 9.95
C ASN A 39 8.98 -2.01 9.20
N PHE A 40 9.73 -1.49 8.22
CA PHE A 40 10.70 -2.27 7.46
C PHE A 40 11.74 -2.96 8.35
N SER A 41 12.03 -2.45 9.54
CA SER A 41 12.96 -3.07 10.48
C SER A 41 12.37 -4.36 11.06
N GLU A 42 11.10 -4.36 11.46
CA GLU A 42 10.40 -5.57 11.93
C GLU A 42 10.28 -6.61 10.83
N ILE A 43 9.92 -6.18 9.61
CA ILE A 43 9.85 -7.08 8.45
C ILE A 43 11.24 -7.66 8.17
N ALA A 44 12.30 -6.86 8.18
CA ALA A 44 13.67 -7.33 7.95
C ALA A 44 14.10 -8.37 9.00
N VAL A 45 13.68 -8.22 10.26
CA VAL A 45 13.95 -9.20 11.32
C VAL A 45 13.21 -10.51 11.03
N ALA A 46 11.93 -10.45 10.65
CA ALA A 46 11.09 -11.61 10.38
C ALA A 46 11.44 -12.39 9.10
N MET A 47 12.19 -11.80 8.17
CA MET A 47 12.59 -12.47 6.92
C MET A 47 13.53 -13.67 7.15
N ILE A 48 13.10 -14.85 6.70
CA ILE A 48 13.90 -16.09 6.71
C ILE A 48 14.83 -16.11 5.49
N LEU A 49 15.93 -15.37 5.56
CA LEU A 49 16.98 -15.34 4.53
C LEU A 49 18.35 -15.49 5.18
N ARG A 50 19.27 -16.20 4.52
CA ARG A 50 20.71 -16.22 4.87
C ARG A 50 21.38 -14.90 4.47
N ALA A 51 21.02 -13.82 5.14
CA ALA A 51 21.61 -12.49 5.01
C ALA A 51 21.44 -11.75 6.33
N ASP A 52 22.34 -10.80 6.64
CA ASP A 52 22.19 -9.97 7.84
C ASP A 52 20.94 -9.08 7.76
N VAL A 53 20.43 -8.64 8.92
CA VAL A 53 19.21 -7.82 9.02
C VAL A 53 19.32 -6.52 8.21
N ALA A 54 20.48 -5.87 8.18
CA ALA A 54 20.67 -4.62 7.44
C ALA A 54 20.65 -4.86 5.92
N SER A 55 21.20 -5.97 5.44
CA SER A 55 21.10 -6.41 4.05
C SER A 55 19.65 -6.73 3.65
N ARG A 56 18.88 -7.37 4.54
CA ARG A 56 17.44 -7.63 4.33
C ARG A 56 16.63 -6.33 4.32
N TYR A 57 16.92 -5.41 5.23
CA TYR A 57 16.34 -4.06 5.25
C TYR A 57 16.64 -3.29 3.95
N LYS A 58 17.89 -3.28 3.47
CA LYS A 58 18.27 -2.68 2.18
C LYS A 58 17.56 -3.33 0.99
N ARG A 59 17.23 -4.63 1.07
CA ARG A 59 16.43 -5.32 0.03
C ARG A 59 14.98 -4.84 0.05
N LEU A 60 14.36 -4.73 1.23
CA LEU A 60 13.03 -4.13 1.37
C LEU A 60 13.00 -2.70 0.83
N GLN A 61 13.97 -1.87 1.20
CA GLN A 61 14.07 -0.49 0.69
C GLN A 61 14.17 -0.43 -0.84
N ARG A 62 14.87 -1.37 -1.48
CA ARG A 62 14.96 -1.45 -2.95
C ARG A 62 13.64 -1.91 -3.57
N TYR A 63 12.95 -2.86 -2.93
CA TYR A 63 11.64 -3.32 -3.39
C TYR A 63 10.58 -2.23 -3.35
N PHE A 64 10.56 -1.40 -2.30
CA PHE A 64 9.63 -0.27 -2.22
C PHE A 64 10.01 0.94 -3.10
N ARG A 65 11.11 0.85 -3.86
CA ARG A 65 11.49 1.79 -4.94
C ARG A 65 11.13 1.26 -6.34
N ILE A 66 10.27 0.26 -6.43
CA ILE A 66 9.81 -0.27 -7.72
C ILE A 66 9.12 0.81 -8.55
N ASP A 67 9.33 0.75 -9.87
CA ASP A 67 8.64 1.58 -10.85
C ASP A 67 7.11 1.37 -10.77
N TYR A 68 6.39 2.47 -10.58
CA TYR A 68 4.92 2.48 -10.52
C TYR A 68 4.27 1.81 -11.73
N ASN A 69 4.86 1.93 -12.93
CA ASN A 69 4.34 1.29 -14.13
C ASN A 69 4.40 -0.24 -14.05
N VAL A 70 5.44 -0.79 -13.41
CA VAL A 70 5.59 -2.25 -13.22
C VAL A 70 4.52 -2.76 -12.26
N ILE A 71 4.29 -2.07 -11.14
CA ILE A 71 3.23 -2.44 -10.17
C ILE A 71 1.85 -2.28 -10.79
N ALA A 72 1.59 -1.17 -11.48
CA ALA A 72 0.31 -0.94 -12.15
C ALA A 72 0.02 -2.07 -13.16
N LYS A 73 0.99 -2.40 -14.03
CA LYS A 73 0.86 -3.49 -15.01
C LYS A 73 0.60 -4.84 -14.33
N PHE A 74 1.31 -5.15 -13.25
CA PHE A 74 1.07 -6.36 -12.46
C PHE A 74 -0.35 -6.41 -11.88
N ILE A 75 -0.82 -5.33 -11.25
CA ILE A 75 -2.17 -5.23 -10.69
C ILE A 75 -3.22 -5.41 -11.79
N PHE A 76 -3.08 -4.71 -12.92
CA PHE A 76 -4.01 -4.89 -14.04
C PHE A 76 -4.05 -6.34 -14.53
N ASN A 77 -2.89 -7.00 -14.66
CA ASN A 77 -2.84 -8.40 -15.07
C ASN A 77 -3.47 -9.38 -14.07
N LEU A 78 -3.50 -9.06 -12.77
CA LEU A 78 -4.18 -9.89 -11.77
C LEU A 78 -5.71 -9.88 -11.92
N PHE A 79 -6.28 -8.79 -12.42
CA PHE A 79 -7.74 -8.61 -12.52
C PHE A 79 -8.28 -8.67 -13.96
N VAL A 80 -7.42 -8.59 -14.98
CA VAL A 80 -7.79 -8.67 -16.41
C VAL A 80 -7.86 -10.12 -16.92
N VAL A 81 -7.42 -11.11 -16.12
CA VAL A 81 -7.51 -12.55 -16.47
C VAL A 81 -8.73 -13.22 -15.82
N ILE A 82 -9.80 -12.47 -15.52
CA ILE A 82 -11.11 -13.00 -15.13
C ILE A 82 -12.13 -12.66 -16.20
#